data_AF-A0A6A5XC02-F1
#
_entry.id   AF-A0A6A5XC02-F1
#
_cell.length_a   1.000
_cell.length_b   1.000
_cell.length_c   1.000
_cell.angle_alpha   90.00
_cell.angle_beta   90.00
_cell.angle_gamma   90.00
#
_symmetry.space_group_name_H-M   'P 1'
#
loop_
_entity.id
_entity.type
_entity.pdbx_description
1 polymer ?
#
loop_
_entity_poly.entity_id
_entity_poly.type
_entity_poly.pdbx_seq_one_letter_code
_entity_poly.pdbx_strand_id
1 'polypeptide(L)'
;TARLGSQITVLTLKKEYQQLKRCLRLSIGFQLDEKDDKVIKHFIEHLSGASTAARPKSVAHAPDAENIRYYMWNCHERVYKHPRCMIQLSFWLHIAAIWGLRTGETTESSSHRGSNESIHYGDITLSLVPWNGNLRYQLKIALRNRKFNRGHEGKVKIITLREHENPAERSKCPIRWFLSLALADEVFADGLELKDFERRWVHSSAGSRVFQIKECKKNTPIFRKL
;
A
#
# COMPACT_ATOMS: atom_id res chain seq x y z
N THR A 1 -24.69 -31.87 -17.16
CA THR A 1 -24.92 -30.62 -16.39
C THR A 1 -23.58 -30.04 -15.99
N ALA A 2 -23.17 -28.93 -16.62
CA ALA A 2 -21.95 -28.22 -16.25
C ALA A 2 -22.02 -27.88 -14.75
N ARG A 3 -21.07 -28.36 -13.95
CA ARG A 3 -21.09 -28.26 -12.49
C ARG A 3 -21.05 -26.78 -12.12
N LEU A 4 -22.19 -26.20 -11.73
CA LEU A 4 -22.32 -24.82 -11.19
C LEU A 4 -21.20 -24.48 -10.20
N GLY A 5 -20.71 -25.46 -9.44
CA GLY A 5 -19.67 -25.30 -8.42
C GLY A 5 -18.28 -24.99 -8.97
N SER A 6 -18.05 -25.25 -10.26
CA SER A 6 -16.83 -24.82 -10.95
C SER A 6 -16.86 -23.32 -11.32
N GLN A 7 -18.05 -22.73 -11.45
CA GLN A 7 -18.24 -21.38 -12.00
C GLN A 7 -18.75 -20.35 -10.99
N ILE A 8 -19.48 -20.76 -9.94
CA ILE A 8 -20.10 -19.84 -8.98
C ILE A 8 -19.89 -20.33 -7.53
N THR A 9 -19.52 -19.39 -6.66
CA THR A 9 -19.37 -19.65 -5.23
C THR A 9 -20.54 -19.08 -4.43
N VAL A 10 -20.84 -19.67 -3.28
CA VAL A 10 -21.83 -19.14 -2.33
C VAL A 10 -21.52 -17.68 -1.96
N LEU A 11 -20.24 -17.33 -1.83
CA LEU A 11 -19.81 -15.96 -1.55
C LEU A 11 -20.16 -14.99 -2.68
N THR A 12 -20.01 -15.42 -3.94
CA THR A 12 -20.43 -14.63 -5.10
C THR A 12 -21.93 -14.38 -5.05
N LEU A 13 -22.74 -15.42 -4.84
CA LEU A 13 -24.20 -15.30 -4.77
C LEU A 13 -24.65 -14.38 -3.63
N LYS A 14 -24.02 -14.47 -2.45
CA LYS A 14 -24.29 -13.54 -1.35
C LYS A 14 -23.99 -12.09 -1.72
N LYS A 15 -22.90 -11.84 -2.44
CA LYS A 15 -22.56 -10.49 -2.91
C LYS A 15 -23.56 -9.98 -3.95
N GLU A 16 -23.93 -10.78 -4.93
CA GLU A 16 -24.92 -10.40 -5.94
C GLU A 16 -26.29 -10.12 -5.31
N TYR A 17 -26.71 -10.95 -4.35
CA TYR A 17 -27.92 -10.70 -3.57
C TYR A 17 -27.86 -9.37 -2.80
N GLN A 18 -26.74 -9.06 -2.15
CA GLN A 18 -26.55 -7.77 -1.49
C GLN A 18 -26.60 -6.59 -2.47
N GLN A 19 -26.03 -6.74 -3.66
CA GLN A 19 -26.07 -5.72 -4.71
C GLN A 19 -27.51 -5.52 -5.21
N LEU A 20 -28.24 -6.59 -5.50
CA LEU A 20 -29.64 -6.55 -5.92
C LEU A 20 -30.51 -5.82 -4.88
N LYS A 21 -30.39 -6.21 -3.60
CA LYS A 21 -31.11 -5.56 -2.50
C LYS A 21 -30.79 -4.06 -2.40
N ARG A 22 -29.52 -3.68 -2.59
CA ARG A 22 -29.13 -2.27 -2.64
C ARG A 22 -29.75 -1.56 -3.85
N CYS A 23 -29.78 -2.17 -5.02
CA CYS A 23 -30.38 -1.60 -6.23
C CYS A 23 -31.89 -1.40 -6.09
N LEU A 24 -32.62 -2.38 -5.57
CA LEU A 24 -34.07 -2.27 -5.34
C LEU A 24 -34.39 -1.17 -4.34
N ARG A 25 -33.62 -1.08 -3.25
CA ARG A 25 -33.76 0.01 -2.28
C ARG A 25 -33.53 1.40 -2.88
N LEU A 26 -32.51 1.54 -3.74
CA LEU A 26 -32.17 2.83 -4.34
C LEU A 26 -33.10 3.24 -5.49
N SER A 27 -33.65 2.28 -6.24
CA SER A 27 -34.49 2.54 -7.42
C SER A 27 -35.96 2.75 -7.09
N ILE A 28 -36.51 1.92 -6.21
CA ILE A 28 -37.95 1.87 -5.93
C ILE A 28 -38.27 1.93 -4.42
N GLY A 29 -37.27 2.19 -3.57
CA GLY A 29 -37.46 2.25 -2.11
C GLY A 29 -37.78 0.90 -1.46
N PHE A 30 -37.79 -0.19 -2.23
CA PHE A 30 -38.19 -1.50 -1.76
C PHE A 30 -37.21 -2.06 -0.72
N GLN A 31 -37.75 -2.53 0.40
CA GLN A 31 -36.99 -3.21 1.44
C GLN A 31 -37.63 -4.57 1.71
N LEU A 32 -36.80 -5.62 1.66
CA LEU A 32 -37.22 -6.95 2.06
C LEU A 32 -37.44 -7.00 3.57
N ASP A 33 -38.47 -7.73 3.99
CA ASP A 33 -38.65 -8.08 5.40
C ASP A 33 -37.47 -8.93 5.90
N GLU A 34 -37.17 -8.81 7.20
CA GLU A 34 -36.03 -9.49 7.81
C GLU A 34 -36.18 -11.01 7.76
N LYS A 35 -37.42 -11.52 7.85
CA LYS A 35 -37.72 -12.95 7.76
C LYS A 35 -37.40 -13.49 6.36
N ASP A 36 -37.84 -12.80 5.32
CA ASP A 36 -37.58 -13.17 3.93
C ASP A 36 -36.10 -13.05 3.59
N ASP A 37 -35.41 -12.03 4.11
CA ASP A 37 -33.97 -11.85 3.92
C ASP A 37 -33.18 -13.03 4.51
N LYS A 38 -33.61 -13.56 5.66
CA LYS A 38 -33.03 -14.77 6.26
C LYS A 38 -33.31 -16.02 5.42
N VAL A 39 -34.53 -16.18 4.90
CA VAL A 39 -34.89 -17.32 4.03
C VAL A 39 -34.02 -17.34 2.78
N ILE A 40 -33.86 -16.20 2.10
CA ILE A 40 -33.04 -16.12 0.88
C ILE A 40 -31.57 -16.36 1.18
N LYS A 41 -31.03 -15.80 2.27
CA LYS A 41 -29.63 -16.07 2.69
C LYS A 41 -29.41 -17.56 2.96
N HIS A 42 -30.34 -18.20 3.67
CA HIS A 42 -30.27 -19.62 3.96
C HIS A 42 -30.33 -20.47 2.68
N PHE A 43 -31.22 -20.12 1.74
CA PHE A 43 -31.29 -20.75 0.43
C PHE A 43 -29.96 -20.63 -0.33
N ILE A 44 -29.34 -19.45 -0.37
CA ILE A 44 -28.05 -19.24 -1.03
C ILE A 44 -26.94 -20.09 -0.39
N GLU A 45 -26.95 -20.23 0.94
CA GLU A 45 -25.96 -21.04 1.67
C GLU A 45 -26.06 -22.54 1.37
N HIS A 46 -27.28 -23.03 1.12
CA HIS A 46 -27.56 -24.45 0.92
C HIS A 46 -27.89 -24.78 -0.55
N LEU A 47 -27.63 -23.85 -1.47
CA LEU A 47 -27.92 -24.04 -2.88
C LEU A 47 -27.09 -25.21 -3.45
N SER A 48 -27.79 -26.26 -3.87
CA SER A 48 -27.16 -27.46 -4.43
C SER A 48 -26.35 -27.11 -5.67
N GLY A 49 -25.10 -27.56 -5.69
CA GLY A 49 -24.18 -27.30 -6.79
C GLY A 49 -23.41 -25.99 -6.70
N ALA A 50 -23.64 -25.08 -5.74
CA ALA A 50 -22.74 -23.95 -5.50
C ALA A 50 -21.50 -24.40 -4.70
N SER A 51 -20.32 -23.86 -5.02
CA SER A 51 -19.10 -24.18 -4.27
C SER A 51 -18.93 -23.27 -3.06
N THR A 52 -18.57 -23.86 -1.91
CA THR A 52 -18.14 -23.15 -0.71
C THR A 52 -16.62 -22.98 -0.64
N ALA A 53 -15.87 -23.67 -1.50
CA ALA A 53 -14.42 -23.63 -1.49
C ALA A 53 -13.90 -22.27 -1.94
N ALA A 54 -12.86 -21.79 -1.24
CA ALA A 54 -12.07 -20.68 -1.75
C ALA A 54 -11.39 -21.12 -3.05
N ARG A 55 -11.45 -20.27 -4.08
CA ARG A 55 -10.69 -20.53 -5.30
C ARG A 55 -9.19 -20.38 -5.01
N PRO A 56 -8.35 -21.33 -5.47
CA PRO A 56 -6.91 -21.15 -5.38
C PRO A 56 -6.54 -19.87 -6.13
N LYS A 57 -5.79 -19.01 -5.47
CA LYS A 57 -5.21 -17.82 -6.09
C LYS A 57 -3.72 -18.03 -6.14
N SER A 58 -3.12 -17.81 -7.30
CA SER A 58 -1.68 -17.64 -7.36
C SER A 58 -1.29 -16.44 -6.49
N VAL A 59 -0.32 -16.64 -5.62
CA VAL A 59 0.21 -15.59 -4.75
C VAL A 59 1.52 -15.15 -5.37
N ALA A 60 1.67 -13.85 -5.58
CA ALA A 60 2.94 -13.29 -6.01
C ALA A 60 3.94 -13.40 -4.86
N HIS A 61 5.10 -13.99 -5.14
CA HIS A 61 6.24 -14.10 -4.24
C HIS A 61 7.21 -12.93 -4.45
N ALA A 62 8.20 -12.80 -3.56
CA ALA A 62 9.20 -11.75 -3.67
C ALA A 62 9.92 -11.70 -5.05
N PRO A 63 10.29 -12.83 -5.68
CA PRO A 63 10.87 -12.83 -7.02
C PRO A 63 9.96 -12.23 -8.09
N ASP A 64 8.64 -12.39 -7.99
CA ASP A 64 7.70 -11.82 -8.96
C ASP A 64 7.76 -10.28 -8.91
N ALA A 65 7.84 -9.71 -7.71
CA ALA A 65 7.99 -8.27 -7.55
C ALA A 65 9.34 -7.75 -8.07
N GLU A 66 10.41 -8.55 -7.96
CA GLU A 66 11.72 -8.24 -8.55
C GLU A 66 11.66 -8.27 -10.08
N ASN A 67 11.05 -9.30 -10.67
CA ASN A 67 10.88 -9.45 -12.11
C ASN A 67 10.03 -8.32 -12.71
N ILE A 68 8.93 -7.94 -12.05
CA ILE A 68 8.11 -6.81 -12.48
C ILE A 68 8.94 -5.51 -12.47
N ARG A 69 9.74 -5.26 -11.43
CA ARG A 69 10.63 -4.09 -11.40
C ARG A 69 11.70 -4.17 -12.48
N TYR A 70 12.35 -5.31 -12.67
CA TYR A 70 13.36 -5.49 -13.70
C TYR A 70 12.78 -5.15 -15.08
N TYR A 71 11.63 -5.74 -15.42
CA TYR A 71 10.96 -5.47 -16.69
C TYR A 71 10.59 -3.99 -16.85
N MET A 72 10.04 -3.39 -15.79
CA MET A 72 9.66 -1.98 -15.79
C MET A 72 10.85 -1.04 -16.08
N TRP A 73 12.05 -1.37 -15.60
CA TRP A 73 13.26 -0.54 -15.78
C TRP A 73 14.10 -0.88 -17.01
N ASN A 74 14.11 -2.14 -17.47
CA ASN A 74 15.05 -2.62 -18.48
C ASN A 74 14.39 -3.01 -19.81
N CYS A 75 13.10 -3.33 -19.80
CA CYS A 75 12.43 -3.93 -20.95
C CYS A 75 11.20 -3.14 -21.42
N HIS A 76 10.73 -2.19 -20.63
CA HIS A 76 9.44 -1.56 -20.88
C HIS A 76 9.55 -0.46 -21.96
N GLU A 77 8.83 -0.65 -23.06
CA GLU A 77 8.87 0.25 -24.22
C GLU A 77 8.12 1.58 -24.01
N ARG A 78 7.21 1.66 -23.02
CA ARG A 78 6.45 2.90 -22.83
C ARG A 78 7.31 3.96 -22.16
N VAL A 79 7.36 5.12 -22.80
CA VAL A 79 7.89 6.36 -22.21
C VAL A 79 6.88 6.89 -21.20
N TYR A 80 7.26 6.90 -19.92
CA TYR A 80 6.46 7.55 -18.89
C TYR A 80 6.47 9.06 -19.11
N LYS A 81 5.32 9.73 -18.92
CA LYS A 81 5.20 11.18 -19.05
C LYS A 81 6.19 11.95 -18.17
N HIS A 82 6.56 11.37 -17.02
CA HIS A 82 7.52 11.95 -16.11
C HIS A 82 8.29 10.84 -15.35
N PRO A 83 9.63 10.94 -15.18
CA PRO A 83 10.45 9.90 -14.53
C PRO A 83 9.99 9.55 -13.11
N ARG A 84 9.42 10.51 -12.38
CA ARG A 84 8.81 10.28 -11.05
C ARG A 84 7.76 9.16 -11.04
N CYS A 85 6.99 8.96 -12.11
CA CYS A 85 6.02 7.85 -12.16
C CYS A 85 6.69 6.49 -11.92
N MET A 86 7.83 6.25 -12.56
CA MET A 86 8.62 5.03 -12.43
C MET A 86 9.13 4.83 -11.00
N ILE A 87 9.68 5.90 -10.40
CA ILE A 87 10.19 5.86 -9.02
C ILE A 87 9.06 5.59 -8.03
N GLN A 88 7.92 6.30 -8.14
CA GLN A 88 6.75 6.10 -7.27
C GLN A 88 6.23 4.67 -7.36
N LEU A 89 6.10 4.11 -8.57
CA LEU A 89 5.66 2.74 -8.78
C LEU A 89 6.67 1.72 -8.23
N SER A 90 7.97 1.96 -8.41
CA SER A 90 9.03 1.11 -7.87
C SER A 90 8.98 1.06 -6.36
N PHE A 91 8.87 2.24 -5.72
CA PHE A 91 8.77 2.34 -4.27
C PHE A 91 7.52 1.65 -3.75
N TRP A 92 6.37 1.92 -4.39
CA TRP A 92 5.08 1.31 -4.03
C TRP A 92 5.11 -0.22 -4.13
N LEU A 93 5.62 -0.75 -5.24
CA LEU A 93 5.72 -2.20 -5.45
C LEU A 93 6.64 -2.84 -4.40
N HIS A 94 7.69 -2.14 -3.99
CA HIS A 94 8.61 -2.62 -2.96
C HIS A 94 7.93 -2.71 -1.58
N ILE A 95 7.21 -1.67 -1.17
CA ILE A 95 6.48 -1.70 0.11
C ILE A 95 5.34 -2.73 0.11
N ALA A 96 4.66 -2.88 -1.03
CA ALA A 96 3.58 -3.85 -1.18
C ALA A 96 4.11 -5.29 -1.13
N ALA A 97 5.26 -5.56 -1.74
CA ALA A 97 5.87 -6.90 -1.74
C ALA A 97 6.36 -7.33 -0.35
N ILE A 98 6.93 -6.40 0.42
CA ILE A 98 7.46 -6.72 1.77
C ILE A 98 6.33 -6.90 2.79
N TRP A 99 5.32 -6.01 2.77
CA TRP A 99 4.32 -5.94 3.84
C TRP A 99 2.91 -6.39 3.45
N GLY A 100 2.69 -6.79 2.18
CA GLY A 100 1.38 -7.24 1.70
C GLY A 100 0.29 -6.16 1.81
N LEU A 101 0.68 -4.90 1.59
CA LEU A 101 -0.22 -3.75 1.78
C LEU A 101 -1.32 -3.72 0.71
N ARG A 102 -2.54 -3.35 1.11
CA ARG A 102 -3.60 -3.05 0.14
C ARG A 102 -3.35 -1.69 -0.50
N THR A 103 -3.73 -1.54 -1.76
CA THR A 103 -3.65 -0.26 -2.49
C THR A 103 -4.28 0.89 -1.69
N GLY A 104 -5.51 0.71 -1.20
CA GLY A 104 -6.22 1.74 -0.41
C GLY A 104 -5.59 2.10 0.94
N GLU A 105 -4.56 1.37 1.41
CA GLU A 105 -3.75 1.74 2.59
C GLU A 105 -2.62 2.72 2.23
N THR A 106 -2.22 2.76 0.96
CA THR A 106 -1.03 3.47 0.46
C THR A 106 -1.38 4.61 -0.49
N THR A 107 -2.43 4.44 -1.29
CA THR A 107 -2.95 5.39 -2.27
C THR A 107 -4.39 5.73 -1.96
N GLU A 108 -4.85 6.86 -2.50
CA GLU A 108 -6.26 7.23 -2.44
C GLU A 108 -7.13 6.12 -3.07
N SER A 109 -8.19 5.73 -2.37
CA SER A 109 -9.15 4.72 -2.84
C SER A 109 -10.19 5.39 -3.74
N SER A 110 -10.72 4.68 -4.72
CA SER A 110 -11.83 5.18 -5.55
C SER A 110 -13.08 5.53 -4.73
N SER A 111 -13.32 4.84 -3.62
CA SER A 111 -14.41 5.14 -2.68
C SER A 111 -14.16 6.41 -1.86
N HIS A 112 -12.95 6.96 -1.90
CA HIS A 112 -12.50 8.16 -1.20
C HIS A 112 -11.87 9.14 -2.18
N ARG A 113 -12.36 9.21 -3.41
CA ARG A 113 -11.79 10.07 -4.44
C ARG A 113 -11.89 11.55 -4.03
N GLY A 114 -10.78 12.27 -4.12
CA GLY A 114 -10.69 13.68 -3.74
C GLY A 114 -10.49 13.94 -2.24
N SER A 115 -10.34 12.90 -1.42
CA SER A 115 -10.06 13.03 0.02
C SER A 115 -8.58 13.28 0.33
N ASN A 116 -7.70 13.12 -0.67
CA ASN A 116 -6.25 13.18 -0.50
C ASN A 116 -5.74 12.12 0.51
N GLU A 117 -6.45 11.00 0.67
CA GLU A 117 -6.13 9.95 1.65
C GLU A 117 -5.05 8.97 1.15
N SER A 118 -3.85 9.50 0.92
CA SER A 118 -2.64 8.71 0.61
C SER A 118 -1.67 8.68 1.80
N ILE A 119 -0.53 7.98 1.64
CA ILE A 119 0.62 8.19 2.51
C ILE A 119 1.28 9.52 2.14
N HIS A 120 1.38 10.40 3.12
CA HIS A 120 2.07 11.67 3.00
C HIS A 120 3.47 11.59 3.60
N TYR A 121 4.31 12.59 3.30
CA TYR A 121 5.63 12.70 3.94
C TYR A 121 5.52 12.83 5.46
N GLY A 122 4.48 13.48 5.99
CA GLY A 122 4.24 13.58 7.43
C GLY A 122 3.96 12.23 8.12
N ASP A 123 3.56 11.21 7.36
CA ASP A 123 3.36 9.85 7.87
C ASP A 123 4.68 9.05 7.93
N ILE A 124 5.80 9.66 7.52
CA ILE A 124 7.10 9.01 7.42
C ILE A 124 8.09 9.57 8.42
N THR A 125 8.86 8.67 9.03
CA THR A 125 10.06 9.01 9.79
C THR A 125 11.26 8.30 9.19
N LEU A 126 12.21 9.07 8.65
CA LEU A 126 13.52 8.59 8.26
C LEU A 126 14.50 8.82 9.40
N SER A 127 15.20 7.77 9.82
CA SER A 127 16.25 7.86 10.84
C SER A 127 17.46 7.05 10.46
N LEU A 128 18.64 7.49 10.92
CA LEU A 128 19.87 6.73 10.93
C LEU A 128 20.04 6.13 12.33
N VAL A 129 20.19 4.81 12.41
CA VAL A 129 20.22 4.07 13.68
C VAL A 129 21.47 3.19 13.75
N PRO A 130 22.09 3.01 14.93
CA PRO A 130 23.10 1.96 15.15
C PRO A 130 22.45 0.57 15.04
N TRP A 131 23.06 -0.31 14.26
CA TRP A 131 22.63 -1.69 14.06
C TRP A 131 23.83 -2.58 13.77
N ASN A 132 24.07 -3.59 14.62
CA ASN A 132 25.19 -4.54 14.48
C ASN A 132 26.54 -3.85 14.22
N GLY A 133 26.87 -2.83 15.02
CA GLY A 133 28.14 -2.09 14.92
C GLY A 133 28.23 -1.09 13.75
N ASN A 134 27.20 -0.98 12.91
CA ASN A 134 27.17 -0.07 11.77
C ASN A 134 25.95 0.87 11.80
N LEU A 135 26.04 2.02 11.15
CA LEU A 135 24.90 2.95 11.00
C LEU A 135 24.05 2.59 9.78
N ARG A 136 22.74 2.46 9.99
CA ARG A 136 21.79 2.07 8.94
C ARG A 136 20.59 2.98 8.89
N TYR A 137 20.13 3.26 7.68
CA TYR A 137 18.87 3.97 7.51
C TYR A 137 17.67 3.08 7.81
N GLN A 138 16.69 3.66 8.48
CA GLN A 138 15.42 3.07 8.82
C GLN A 138 14.31 4.02 8.40
N LEU A 139 13.30 3.50 7.70
CA LEU A 139 12.11 4.24 7.30
C LEU A 139 10.90 3.66 8.03
N LYS A 140 10.26 4.45 8.88
CA LYS A 140 8.98 4.11 9.49
C LYS A 140 7.87 4.80 8.71
N ILE A 141 6.81 4.06 8.41
CA ILE A 141 5.64 4.57 7.67
C ILE A 141 4.39 4.29 8.50
N ALA A 142 3.65 5.33 8.86
CA ALA A 142 2.38 5.25 9.56
C ALA A 142 1.23 4.97 8.58
N LEU A 143 0.58 3.82 8.74
CA LEU A 143 -0.56 3.41 7.92
C LEU A 143 -1.87 3.88 8.56
N ARG A 144 -2.25 5.13 8.25
CA ARG A 144 -3.48 5.80 8.72
C ARG A 144 -4.77 5.31 8.04
N ASN A 145 -4.66 4.83 6.80
CA ASN A 145 -5.81 4.57 5.93
C ASN A 145 -6.24 3.10 5.90
N ARG A 146 -6.00 2.35 6.98
CA ARG A 146 -6.36 0.92 7.04
C ARG A 146 -7.87 0.73 7.02
N LYS A 147 -8.32 -0.28 6.25
CA LYS A 147 -9.74 -0.61 6.14
C LYS A 147 -10.35 -0.81 7.53
N PHE A 148 -11.49 -0.18 7.79
CA PHE A 148 -12.23 -0.19 9.06
C PHE A 148 -11.54 0.49 10.26
N ASN A 149 -10.35 1.10 10.08
CA ASN A 149 -9.61 1.76 11.15
C ASN A 149 -9.22 3.22 10.81
N ARG A 150 -9.88 3.82 9.79
CA ARG A 150 -9.62 5.21 9.40
C ARG A 150 -10.08 6.16 10.51
N GLY A 151 -9.29 7.21 10.78
CA GLY A 151 -9.58 8.20 11.82
C GLY A 151 -9.33 7.72 13.26
N HIS A 152 -8.77 6.52 13.45
CA HIS A 152 -8.45 5.99 14.78
C HIS A 152 -6.95 5.95 15.03
N GLU A 153 -6.42 7.00 15.65
CA GLU A 153 -4.97 7.17 15.91
C GLU A 153 -4.37 5.98 16.67
N GLY A 154 -5.06 5.45 17.69
CA GLY A 154 -4.60 4.28 18.45
C GLY A 154 -4.54 2.96 17.67
N LYS A 155 -5.09 2.91 16.45
CA LYS A 155 -5.05 1.73 15.56
C LYS A 155 -4.12 1.91 14.36
N VAL A 156 -3.38 3.02 14.30
CA VAL A 156 -2.39 3.28 13.25
C VAL A 156 -1.26 2.25 13.36
N LYS A 157 -1.04 1.50 12.29
CA LYS A 157 0.05 0.52 12.23
C LYS A 157 1.28 1.18 11.63
N ILE A 158 2.41 1.06 12.31
CA ILE A 158 3.71 1.51 11.78
C ILE A 158 4.39 0.32 11.11
N ILE A 159 4.75 0.45 9.84
CA ILE A 159 5.65 -0.48 9.16
C ILE A 159 7.06 0.09 9.19
N THR A 160 8.04 -0.80 9.28
CA THR A 160 9.45 -0.44 9.29
C THR A 160 10.12 -1.07 8.08
N LEU A 161 10.85 -0.26 7.32
CA LEU A 161 11.73 -0.67 6.24
C LEU A 161 13.16 -0.34 6.64
N ARG A 162 14.09 -1.20 6.30
CA ARG A 162 15.51 -1.04 6.62
C ARG A 162 16.30 -0.89 5.33
N GLU A 163 17.44 -0.22 5.45
CA GLU A 163 18.43 -0.15 4.38
C GLU A 163 18.90 -1.56 3.99
N HIS A 164 18.98 -1.80 2.68
CA HIS A 164 19.59 -3.01 2.15
C HIS A 164 21.11 -2.88 2.19
N GLU A 165 21.79 -3.90 2.71
CA GLU A 165 23.22 -3.85 3.01
C GLU A 165 24.11 -3.97 1.77
N ASN A 166 23.71 -4.84 0.84
CA ASN A 166 24.52 -5.15 -0.33
C ASN A 166 24.54 -3.98 -1.34
N PRO A 167 25.70 -3.34 -1.59
CA PRO A 167 25.81 -2.25 -2.57
C PRO A 167 25.54 -2.68 -4.01
N ALA A 168 25.70 -3.96 -4.35
CA ALA A 168 25.37 -4.49 -5.68
C ALA A 168 23.84 -4.57 -5.91
N GLU A 169 23.05 -4.57 -4.84
CA GLU A 169 21.59 -4.73 -4.89
C GLU A 169 20.86 -3.44 -4.46
N ARG A 170 21.40 -2.27 -4.83
CA ARG A 170 20.80 -0.96 -4.49
C ARG A 170 19.34 -0.81 -4.93
N SER A 171 18.95 -1.47 -6.02
CA SER A 171 17.57 -1.50 -6.52
C SER A 171 16.59 -2.19 -5.55
N LYS A 172 17.10 -3.04 -4.65
CA LYS A 172 16.34 -3.70 -3.58
C LYS A 172 16.27 -2.85 -2.30
N CYS A 173 16.86 -1.66 -2.27
CA CYS A 173 16.86 -0.81 -1.09
C CYS A 173 15.62 0.12 -1.04
N PRO A 174 14.66 -0.08 -0.13
CA PRO A 174 13.47 0.78 -0.01
C PRO A 174 13.83 2.23 0.34
N ILE A 175 14.90 2.42 1.12
CA ILE A 175 15.35 3.74 1.55
C ILE A 175 15.78 4.59 0.35
N ARG A 176 16.47 3.99 -0.63
CA ARG A 176 16.94 4.71 -1.82
C ARG A 176 15.77 5.21 -2.66
N TRP A 177 14.76 4.38 -2.87
CA TRP A 177 13.54 4.79 -3.57
C TRP A 177 12.82 5.95 -2.87
N PHE A 178 12.70 5.90 -1.54
CA PHE A 178 12.14 7.00 -0.76
C PHE A 178 12.97 8.28 -0.87
N LEU A 179 14.30 8.19 -0.69
CA LEU A 179 15.21 9.33 -0.80
C LEU A 179 15.13 10.00 -2.17
N SER A 180 15.05 9.23 -3.26
CA SER A 180 14.88 9.80 -4.61
C SER A 180 13.63 10.65 -4.73
N LEU A 181 12.51 10.22 -4.14
CA LEU A 181 11.26 11.00 -4.14
C LEU A 181 11.35 12.21 -3.21
N ALA A 182 11.88 12.03 -2.01
CA ALA A 182 11.95 13.07 -0.99
C ALA A 182 12.92 14.20 -1.36
N LEU A 183 14.06 13.87 -1.97
CA LEU A 183 15.02 14.85 -2.49
C LEU A 183 14.43 15.62 -3.67
N ALA A 184 13.78 14.93 -4.62
CA ALA A 184 13.14 15.60 -5.77
C ALA A 184 12.00 16.55 -5.35
N ASP A 185 11.36 16.30 -4.21
CA ASP A 185 10.32 17.16 -3.65
C ASP A 185 10.85 18.17 -2.61
N GLU A 186 12.16 18.20 -2.37
CA GLU A 186 12.84 19.04 -1.36
C GLU A 186 12.20 18.95 0.03
N VAL A 187 11.91 17.73 0.46
CA VAL A 187 11.09 17.43 1.64
C VAL A 187 11.80 17.71 2.95
N PHE A 188 13.10 17.49 3.00
CA PHE A 188 13.87 17.59 4.25
C PHE A 188 14.10 19.05 4.66
N ALA A 189 14.07 19.30 5.96
CA ALA A 189 14.51 20.57 6.54
C ALA A 189 16.01 20.80 6.23
N ASP A 190 16.47 22.04 6.42
CA ASP A 190 17.89 22.42 6.31
C ASP A 190 18.53 22.26 4.92
N GLY A 191 17.72 22.03 3.88
CA GLY A 191 18.21 21.96 2.50
C GLY A 191 19.13 20.76 2.23
N LEU A 192 18.90 19.63 2.92
CA LEU A 192 19.74 18.44 2.77
C LEU A 192 19.82 17.94 1.33
N GLU A 193 21.04 17.68 0.88
CA GLU A 193 21.35 17.11 -0.42
C GLU A 193 21.78 15.64 -0.28
N LEU A 194 21.94 14.94 -1.42
CA LEU A 194 22.35 13.54 -1.43
C LEU A 194 23.65 13.28 -0.65
N LYS A 195 24.63 14.17 -0.75
CA LYS A 195 25.93 14.09 -0.06
C LYS A 195 25.80 14.07 1.47
N ASP A 196 24.77 14.69 2.01
CA ASP A 196 24.53 14.74 3.46
C ASP A 196 24.06 13.39 4.01
N PHE A 197 23.47 12.54 3.15
CA PHE A 197 23.11 11.16 3.47
C PHE A 197 24.29 10.18 3.37
N GLU A 198 25.42 10.62 2.81
CA GLU A 198 26.66 9.84 2.81
C GLU A 198 27.47 10.09 4.09
N ARG A 199 27.32 11.29 4.68
CA ARG A 199 27.91 11.66 5.98
C ARG A 199 27.13 11.04 7.14
N ARG A 200 27.36 9.74 7.35
CA ARG A 200 26.70 8.93 8.37
C ARG A 200 27.31 9.18 9.74
N TRP A 201 26.55 9.81 10.62
CA TRP A 201 26.91 9.97 12.02
C TRP A 201 25.66 10.01 12.89
N VAL A 202 25.81 9.55 14.13
CA VAL A 202 24.84 9.67 15.20
C VAL A 202 25.62 10.11 16.44
N HIS A 203 25.08 11.06 17.21
CA HIS A 203 25.74 11.51 18.44
C HIS A 203 25.90 10.34 19.41
N SER A 204 27.00 10.25 20.15
CA SER A 204 27.31 9.11 21.03
C SER A 204 26.25 8.88 22.12
N SER A 205 25.59 9.95 22.59
CA SER A 205 24.47 9.87 23.52
C SER A 205 23.11 9.63 22.87
N ALA A 206 23.00 9.70 21.55
CA ALA A 206 21.74 9.54 20.82
C ALA A 206 21.61 8.12 20.26
N GLY A 207 20.46 7.48 20.48
CA GLY A 207 20.16 6.18 19.88
C GLY A 207 19.82 6.24 18.37
N SER A 208 19.61 7.44 17.82
CA SER A 208 19.32 7.64 16.39
C SER A 208 19.48 9.11 15.98
N ARG A 209 19.68 9.35 14.68
CA ARG A 209 19.57 10.69 14.06
C ARG A 209 18.33 10.71 13.17
N VAL A 210 17.33 11.51 13.52
CA VAL A 210 16.08 11.66 12.74
C VAL A 210 16.23 12.80 11.74
N PHE A 211 15.81 12.57 10.50
CA PHE A 211 15.83 13.57 9.43
C PHE A 211 14.48 14.30 9.42
N GLN A 212 14.51 15.60 9.71
CA GLN A 212 13.30 16.40 9.83
C GLN A 212 12.69 16.70 8.46
N ILE A 213 11.36 16.68 8.39
CA ILE A 213 10.57 17.00 7.20
C ILE A 213 10.01 18.40 7.36
N LYS A 214 10.13 19.24 6.32
CA LYS A 214 9.56 20.59 6.28
C LYS A 214 8.05 20.56 6.57
N GLU A 215 7.56 21.46 7.41
CA GLU A 215 6.14 21.51 7.78
C GLU A 215 5.23 21.62 6.55
N CYS A 216 5.60 22.47 5.59
CA CYS A 216 4.87 22.66 4.33
C CYS A 216 4.82 21.41 3.43
N LYS A 217 5.69 20.42 3.66
CA LYS A 217 5.76 19.17 2.89
C LYS A 217 5.05 18.01 3.57
N LYS A 218 4.69 18.12 4.86
CA LYS A 218 4.06 17.02 5.61
C LYS A 218 2.76 16.52 4.98
N ASN A 219 1.93 17.41 4.44
CA ASN A 219 0.66 17.07 3.79
C ASN A 219 0.79 16.73 2.30
N THR A 220 2.02 16.61 1.79
CA THR A 220 2.25 16.25 0.38
C THR A 220 2.21 14.73 0.21
N PRO A 221 1.34 14.19 -0.66
CA PRO A 221 1.32 12.77 -1.01
C PRO A 221 2.62 12.28 -1.63
N ILE A 222 3.08 11.12 -1.20
CA ILE A 222 4.24 10.45 -1.80
C ILE A 222 3.84 9.84 -3.14
N PHE A 223 2.71 9.12 -3.16
CA PHE A 223 2.16 8.48 -4.34
C PHE A 223 1.04 9.36 -4.91
N ARG A 224 1.38 10.22 -5.88
CA ARG A 224 0.43 11.14 -6.50
C ARG A 224 0.41 11.05 -8.01
N LYS A 225 -0.73 11.49 -8.56
CA LYS A 225 -0.86 11.77 -9.98
C LYS A 225 0.04 12.95 -10.35
N LEU A 226 0.67 12.85 -11.51
CA LEU A 226 1.49 13.90 -12.13
C LEU A 226 0.72 14.52 -13.29
#